data_AF-A0A967Z3S7-F1
#
_entry.id   AF-A0A967Z3S7-F1
#
_cell.length_a   1.000
_cell.length_b   1.000
_cell.length_c   1.000
_cell.angle_alpha   90.00
_cell.angle_beta   90.00
_cell.angle_gamma   90.00
#
_symmetry.space_group_name_H-M   'P 1'
#
loop_
_entity.id
_entity.type
_entity.pdbx_description
1 polymer ?
#
loop_
_entity_poly.entity_id
_entity_poly.type
_entity_poly.pdbx_seq_one_letter_code
_entity_poly.pdbx_strand_id
1 'polypeptide(L)'
;MSKKGKKMTKETLCFEPGLDIAVGKQFTIGQWVRHMRRDHEWTLQELADRVGTSKSYIWEIENKPNVNPSFNLIMAICEECMGPVGIYPRKPRVIQ
;
A
#
# COMPACT_ATOMS: atom_id res chain seq x y z
N MET A 1 11.70 23.08 27.49
CA MET A 1 10.85 23.00 26.27
C MET A 1 11.24 21.77 25.48
N SER A 2 10.40 20.74 25.57
CA SER A 2 10.60 19.44 24.93
C SER A 2 10.22 19.52 23.46
N LYS A 3 11.18 19.30 22.57
CA LYS A 3 10.89 18.86 21.20
C LYS A 3 11.58 17.51 21.00
N LYS A 4 10.89 16.44 21.42
CA LYS A 4 11.24 15.06 21.04
C LYS A 4 11.05 14.93 19.52
N GLY A 5 12.12 15.14 18.76
CA GLY A 5 12.18 14.83 17.33
C GLY A 5 12.20 13.31 17.15
N LYS A 6 11.21 12.81 16.41
CA LYS A 6 10.94 11.39 16.09
C LYS A 6 12.21 10.60 15.76
N LYS A 7 12.50 9.57 16.56
CA LYS A 7 13.22 8.39 16.05
C LYS A 7 12.19 7.55 15.28
N MET A 8 12.24 7.55 13.95
CA MET A 8 11.56 6.56 13.12
C MET A 8 12.64 5.69 12.49
N THR A 9 12.75 4.46 12.97
CA THR A 9 13.76 3.47 12.59
C THR A 9 13.46 2.88 11.20
N LYS A 10 14.32 3.23 10.24
CA LYS A 10 15.02 2.41 9.23
C LYS A 10 14.45 1.06 8.72
N GLU A 11 13.14 0.85 8.68
CA GLU A 11 12.58 -0.30 7.96
C GLU A 11 11.76 0.20 6.76
N THR A 12 12.49 0.50 5.70
CA THR A 12 11.94 0.60 4.35
C THR A 12 11.40 -0.79 3.99
N LEU A 13 10.13 -1.04 4.33
CA LEU A 13 9.39 -2.24 3.94
C LEU A 13 9.12 -2.20 2.43
N CYS A 14 10.09 -2.66 1.64
CA CYS A 14 9.84 -3.21 0.33
C CYS A 14 9.08 -4.53 0.54
N PHE A 15 7.89 -4.67 -0.06
CA PHE A 15 7.20 -5.95 -0.16
C PHE A 15 7.95 -6.71 -1.24
N GLU A 16 8.73 -7.69 -0.82
CA GLU A 16 9.41 -8.60 -1.72
C GLU A 16 8.60 -9.90 -1.67
N PRO A 17 7.56 -10.07 -2.51
CA PRO A 17 6.62 -11.18 -2.38
C PRO A 17 7.33 -12.54 -2.37
N GLY A 18 8.42 -12.70 -3.12
CA GLY A 18 9.23 -13.92 -3.10
C GLY A 18 9.95 -14.20 -1.78
N LEU A 19 10.35 -13.16 -1.02
CA LEU A 19 11.05 -13.29 0.26
C LEU A 19 10.07 -13.37 1.43
N ASP A 20 9.05 -12.53 1.43
CA ASP A 20 8.13 -12.45 2.57
C ASP A 20 7.25 -13.71 2.70
N ILE A 21 6.88 -14.35 1.57
CA ILE A 21 6.20 -15.66 1.56
C ILE A 21 7.12 -16.73 2.14
N ALA A 22 8.42 -16.72 1.79
CA ALA A 22 9.40 -17.69 2.29
C ALA A 22 9.67 -17.53 3.80
N VAL A 23 9.52 -16.33 4.36
CA VAL A 23 9.70 -16.03 5.79
C VAL A 23 8.40 -16.24 6.60
N GLY A 24 7.26 -16.54 5.94
CA GLY A 24 5.97 -16.77 6.61
C GLY A 24 5.33 -15.50 7.17
N LYS A 25 5.63 -14.34 6.60
CA LYS A 25 5.13 -13.05 7.09
C LYS A 25 3.69 -12.81 6.65
N GLN A 26 2.78 -12.70 7.62
CA GLN A 26 1.38 -12.33 7.37
C GLN A 26 1.26 -10.81 7.20
N PHE A 27 0.63 -10.36 6.11
CA PHE A 27 0.32 -8.95 5.88
C PHE A 27 -1.16 -8.68 5.99
N THR A 28 -1.50 -7.54 6.58
CA THR A 28 -2.87 -7.04 6.50
C THR A 28 -3.13 -6.40 5.13
N ILE A 29 -4.38 -6.40 4.70
CA ILE A 29 -4.81 -5.74 3.45
C ILE A 29 -4.35 -4.28 3.43
N GLY A 30 -4.50 -3.56 4.55
CA GLY A 30 -4.06 -2.17 4.66
C GLY A 30 -2.56 -1.96 4.42
N GLN A 31 -1.72 -2.90 4.88
CA GLN A 31 -0.29 -2.86 4.62
C GLN A 31 0.02 -3.06 3.13
N TRP A 32 -0.67 -4.01 2.49
CA TRP A 32 -0.54 -4.26 1.05
C TRP A 32 -0.97 -3.04 0.22
N VAL A 33 -2.15 -2.47 0.48
CA VAL A 33 -2.66 -1.27 -0.22
C VAL A 33 -1.68 -0.11 -0.09
N ARG A 34 -1.20 0.16 1.14
CA ARG A 34 -0.20 1.21 1.39
C ARG A 34 1.11 0.95 0.67
N HIS A 35 1.52 -0.31 0.56
CA HIS A 35 2.74 -0.68 -0.15
C HIS A 35 2.58 -0.38 -1.64
N MET A 36 1.54 -0.93 -2.28
CA MET A 36 1.26 -0.71 -3.71
C MET A 36 1.15 0.78 -4.02
N ARG A 37 0.37 1.53 -3.23
CA ARG A 37 0.24 2.99 -3.42
C ARG A 37 1.58 3.70 -3.43
N ARG A 38 2.49 3.36 -2.51
CA ARG A 38 3.82 3.96 -2.43
C ARG A 38 4.75 3.48 -3.54
N ASP A 39 4.60 2.25 -4.01
CA ASP A 39 5.39 1.72 -5.13
C ASP A 39 5.03 2.41 -6.44
N HIS A 40 3.76 2.75 -6.63
CA HIS A 40 3.27 3.56 -7.74
C HIS A 40 3.42 5.08 -7.53
N GLU A 41 3.98 5.53 -6.40
CA GLU A 41 4.13 6.94 -6.03
C GLU A 41 2.81 7.73 -5.97
N TRP A 42 1.69 7.05 -5.74
CA TRP A 42 0.38 7.68 -5.67
C TRP A 42 0.12 8.32 -4.31
N THR A 43 -0.57 9.46 -4.33
CA THR A 43 -1.19 10.04 -3.16
C THR A 43 -2.45 9.27 -2.75
N LEU A 44 -2.94 9.49 -1.53
CA LEU A 44 -4.21 8.90 -1.09
C LEU A 44 -5.39 9.35 -1.96
N GLN A 45 -5.33 10.58 -2.49
CA GLN A 45 -6.38 11.12 -3.34
C GLN A 45 -6.36 10.45 -4.71
N GLU A 46 -5.19 10.30 -5.33
CA GLU A 46 -5.06 9.65 -6.65
C GLU A 46 -5.52 8.19 -6.63
N LEU A 47 -5.20 7.43 -5.59
CA LEU A 47 -5.72 6.06 -5.45
C LEU A 47 -7.25 6.05 -5.27
N ALA A 48 -7.78 7.00 -4.50
CA ALA A 48 -9.21 7.12 -4.29
C ALA A 48 -9.94 7.47 -5.60
N ASP A 49 -9.39 8.38 -6.39
CA ASP A 49 -9.96 8.81 -7.68
C ASP A 49 -9.97 7.67 -8.71
N ARG A 50 -8.89 6.87 -8.77
CA ARG A 50 -8.79 5.70 -9.67
C ARG A 50 -9.81 4.61 -9.35
N VAL A 51 -9.99 4.32 -8.05
CA VAL A 51 -10.88 3.27 -7.56
C VAL A 51 -12.33 3.78 -7.43
N GLY A 52 -12.57 5.08 -7.60
CA GLY A 52 -13.90 5.70 -7.47
C GLY A 52 -14.40 5.74 -6.02
N THR A 53 -13.52 5.98 -5.06
CA THR A 53 -13.85 6.04 -3.63
C THR A 53 -13.40 7.36 -2.98
N SER A 54 -13.66 7.51 -1.67
CA SER A 54 -13.22 8.69 -0.92
C SER A 54 -11.81 8.50 -0.36
N LYS A 55 -11.03 9.58 -0.36
CA LYS A 55 -9.69 9.64 0.26
C LYS A 55 -9.71 9.18 1.72
N SER A 56 -10.75 9.53 2.47
CA SER A 56 -10.92 9.12 3.87
C SER A 56 -11.02 7.60 3.99
N TYR A 57 -11.75 6.96 3.09
CA TYR A 57 -11.94 5.52 3.12
C TYR A 57 -10.65 4.75 2.78
N ILE A 58 -9.86 5.21 1.79
CA ILE A 58 -8.52 4.66 1.53
C ILE A 58 -7.62 4.81 2.76
N TRP A 59 -7.65 5.97 3.42
CA TRP A 59 -6.88 6.18 4.66
C TRP A 59 -7.31 5.21 5.76
N GLU A 60 -8.62 4.97 5.91
CA GLU A 60 -9.12 4.00 6.88
C GLU A 60 -8.61 2.61 6.59
N ILE A 61 -8.68 2.15 5.34
CA ILE A 61 -8.16 0.83 4.93
C ILE A 61 -6.68 0.68 5.27
N GLU A 62 -5.88 1.72 5.05
CA GLU A 62 -4.45 1.67 5.34
C GLU A 62 -4.09 1.71 6.84
N ASN A 63 -4.91 2.36 7.68
CA ASN A 63 -4.55 2.68 9.06
C ASN A 63 -5.36 1.94 10.12
N LYS A 64 -6.60 1.55 9.82
CA LYS A 64 -7.47 0.88 10.79
C LYS A 64 -7.35 -0.64 10.61
N PRO A 65 -7.11 -1.39 11.69
CA PRO A 65 -6.93 -2.86 11.61
C PRO A 65 -8.24 -3.62 11.32
N ASN A 66 -9.41 -3.05 11.61
CA ASN A 66 -10.73 -3.70 11.50
C ASN A 66 -11.59 -3.14 10.35
N VAL A 67 -11.00 -2.64 9.28
CA VAL A 67 -11.79 -2.23 8.11
C VAL A 67 -12.08 -3.47 7.28
N ASN A 68 -13.36 -3.71 7.03
CA ASN A 68 -13.83 -4.77 6.16
C ASN A 68 -14.30 -4.16 4.83
N PRO A 69 -13.37 -3.89 3.89
CA PRO A 69 -13.73 -3.32 2.59
C PRO A 69 -14.58 -4.33 1.79
N SER A 70 -15.42 -3.82 0.90
CA SER A 70 -16.18 -4.69 0.00
C SER A 70 -15.23 -5.40 -0.97
N PHE A 71 -15.62 -6.60 -1.40
CA PHE A 71 -14.87 -7.37 -2.40
C PHE A 71 -14.59 -6.55 -3.67
N ASN A 72 -15.59 -5.80 -4.13
CA ASN A 72 -15.47 -4.96 -5.34
C ASN A 72 -14.39 -3.89 -5.20
N LEU A 73 -14.22 -3.29 -4.01
CA LEU A 73 -13.18 -2.30 -3.78
C LEU A 73 -11.79 -2.94 -3.84
N ILE A 74 -11.63 -4.11 -3.21
CA ILE A 74 -10.37 -4.85 -3.26
C ILE A 74 -10.04 -5.24 -4.69
N MET A 75 -11.03 -5.71 -5.45
CA MET A 75 -10.84 -6.04 -6.86
C MET A 75 -10.41 -4.81 -7.67
N ALA A 76 -11.07 -3.66 -7.49
CA ALA A 76 -10.70 -2.44 -8.19
C ALA A 76 -9.29 -1.94 -7.81
N ILE A 77 -8.90 -2.01 -6.53
CA ILE A 77 -7.52 -1.71 -6.11
C ILE A 77 -6.55 -2.72 -6.76
N CYS A 78 -6.90 -4.01 -6.76
CA CYS A 78 -6.11 -5.03 -7.43
C CYS A 78 -6.01 -4.79 -8.93
N GLU A 79 -7.05 -4.35 -9.62
CA GLU A 79 -6.99 -4.08 -11.06
C GLU A 79 -6.10 -2.87 -11.36
N GLU A 80 -6.24 -1.79 -10.61
CA GLU A 80 -5.41 -0.59 -10.77
C GLU A 80 -3.95 -0.84 -10.37
N CYS A 81 -3.73 -1.60 -9.30
CA CYS A 81 -2.39 -1.90 -8.77
C CYS A 81 -1.76 -3.15 -9.38
N MET A 82 -2.50 -4.12 -9.94
CA MET A 82 -2.05 -5.39 -10.57
C MET A 82 -2.14 -5.47 -12.10
N GLY A 83 -2.97 -4.64 -12.75
CA GLY A 83 -3.05 -4.57 -14.21
C GLY A 83 -3.49 -5.91 -14.80
N PRO A 84 -3.49 -6.09 -16.12
CA PRO A 84 -3.67 -7.41 -16.70
C PRO A 84 -2.53 -8.33 -16.24
N VAL A 85 -2.90 -9.34 -15.46
CA VAL A 85 -2.04 -10.37 -14.86
C VAL A 85 -0.93 -10.78 -15.84
N GLY A 86 0.30 -10.31 -15.64
CA GLY A 86 1.34 -10.59 -16.64
C GLY A 86 2.71 -10.04 -16.32
N ILE A 87 2.92 -8.73 -16.37
CA ILE A 87 4.27 -8.17 -16.28
C ILE A 87 4.17 -6.77 -15.68
N TYR A 88 4.65 -6.62 -14.44
CA TYR A 88 4.98 -5.29 -13.95
C TYR A 88 6.46 -5.02 -13.95
N PRO A 89 6.91 -4.01 -14.71
CA PRO A 89 8.21 -3.44 -14.43
C PRO A 89 8.13 -2.80 -13.05
N ARG A 90 8.74 -3.44 -12.04
CA ARG A 90 9.08 -2.78 -10.76
C ARG A 90 9.75 -1.46 -11.13
N LYS A 91 9.14 -0.31 -10.84
CA LYS A 91 9.86 0.95 -11.03
C LYS A 91 11.13 0.87 -10.17
N PRO A 92 12.34 1.04 -10.73
CA PRO A 92 13.53 1.10 -9.91
C PRO A 92 13.38 2.32 -8.99
N ARG A 93 13.31 2.08 -7.68
CA ARG A 93 13.15 3.13 -6.68
C ARG A 93 14.43 3.95 -6.63
N VAL A 94 14.41 5.16 -7.19
CA VAL A 94 15.48 6.14 -6.98
C VAL A 94 15.30 6.68 -5.57
N ILE A 95 16.23 6.36 -4.69
CA ILE A 95 16.26 6.84 -3.31
C ILE A 95 16.74 8.30 -3.38
N GLN A 96 15.86 9.28 -3.13
CA GLN A 96 16.22 10.68 -2.89
C GLN A 96 16.29 10.97 -1.39
#